data_AF-A0A967CLY9-F1
#
_entry.id   AF-A0A967CLY9-F1
#
_cell.length_a   1.000
_cell.length_b   1.000
_cell.length_c   1.000
_cell.angle_alpha   90.00
_cell.angle_beta   90.00
_cell.angle_gamma   90.00
#
_symmetry.space_group_name_H-M   'P 1'
#
loop_
_entity.id
_entity.type
_entity.pdbx_description
1 polymer ?
#
loop_
_entity_poly.entity_id
_entity_poly.type
_entity_poly.pdbx_seq_one_letter_code
_entity_poly.pdbx_strand_id
1 'polypeptide(L)'
;LSGHSLIENNYFYDKCIKDQFTCIDTRAVKVEELISYGFRVITSDTGDGIFGTELGTQFYYEYGNLLRNASSTVKQQWADLFEKVASDEVHYTKFQDLIIDYFQHPKDPKFGKIYYEKLVKNVETCSVPIYSLHDFFWWIIFNVKHTHCAIRLLQFYTDVTVQDKRKMIQEDVVNWYQSDKYSLWSMANNNNGQKIKGITGRTYKWCAREYINTVSQDEWYFDHKLKLASLNNVISNWDSKNWNKPFYRDRFGINSDYQVIYQDTPGLMEYLFDNLQSFKIDWT
;
A
#
# COMPACT_ATOMS: atom_id res chain seq x y z
N LEU A 1 -10.56 5.48 15.08
CA LEU A 1 -11.27 5.14 13.83
C LEU A 1 -11.55 6.40 13.05
N SER A 2 -11.37 6.42 11.73
CA SER A 2 -11.88 7.54 10.93
C SER A 2 -13.42 7.52 11.01
N GLY A 3 -14.07 8.68 11.17
CA GLY A 3 -15.54 8.74 11.25
C GLY A 3 -16.24 8.07 10.06
N HIS A 4 -15.59 8.03 8.90
CA HIS A 4 -16.09 7.35 7.69
C HIS A 4 -16.28 5.84 7.88
N SER A 5 -15.37 5.15 8.56
CA SER A 5 -15.48 3.70 8.77
C SER A 5 -16.66 3.33 9.70
N LEU A 6 -17.04 4.24 10.59
CA LEU A 6 -18.23 4.10 11.45
C LEU A 6 -19.52 4.30 10.65
N ILE A 7 -19.49 5.23 9.68
CA ILE A 7 -20.65 5.56 8.84
C ILE A 7 -20.91 4.44 7.82
N GLU A 8 -19.85 3.85 7.26
CA GLU A 8 -19.97 2.87 6.17
C GLU A 8 -20.63 1.55 6.57
N ASN A 9 -20.48 1.11 7.83
CA ASN A 9 -21.15 -0.07 8.36
C ASN A 9 -21.35 0.08 9.88
N ASN A 10 -22.27 0.98 10.24
CA ASN A 10 -22.57 1.28 11.64
C ASN A 10 -23.04 0.04 12.41
N TYR A 11 -23.80 -0.85 11.78
CA TYR A 11 -24.28 -2.08 12.37
C TYR A 11 -23.13 -3.00 12.81
N PHE A 12 -22.15 -3.25 11.94
CA PHE A 12 -20.98 -4.06 12.29
C PHE A 12 -20.17 -3.39 13.40
N TYR A 13 -19.99 -2.07 13.35
CA TYR A 13 -19.29 -1.34 14.41
C TYR A 13 -20.01 -1.48 15.76
N ASP A 14 -21.31 -1.17 15.82
CA ASP A 14 -22.10 -1.20 17.05
C ASP A 14 -22.17 -2.60 17.63
N LYS A 15 -22.29 -3.64 16.80
CA LYS A 15 -22.40 -5.03 17.29
C LYS A 15 -21.08 -5.70 17.63
N CYS A 16 -20.02 -5.42 16.88
CA CYS A 16 -18.78 -6.22 16.95
C CYS A 16 -17.60 -5.46 17.54
N ILE A 17 -17.62 -4.13 17.57
CA ILE A 17 -16.45 -3.32 17.90
C ILE A 17 -16.69 -2.41 19.11
N LYS A 18 -17.76 -1.61 19.10
CA LYS A 18 -17.96 -0.49 20.03
C LYS A 18 -17.81 -0.86 21.51
N ASP A 19 -18.42 -1.96 21.91
CA ASP A 19 -18.42 -2.41 23.32
C ASP A 19 -17.26 -3.36 23.64
N GLN A 20 -16.49 -3.78 22.62
CA GLN A 20 -15.35 -4.70 22.77
C GLN A 20 -14.01 -3.96 22.94
N PHE A 21 -13.95 -2.69 22.52
CA PHE A 21 -12.71 -1.92 22.49
C PHE A 21 -12.90 -0.52 23.08
N THR A 22 -11.99 -0.12 23.96
CA THR A 22 -11.85 1.28 24.34
C THR A 22 -11.25 2.07 23.16
N CYS A 23 -12.01 3.03 22.64
CA CYS A 23 -11.54 3.91 21.58
C CYS A 23 -10.74 5.08 22.17
N ILE A 24 -9.47 5.20 21.77
CA ILE A 24 -8.58 6.30 22.17
C ILE A 24 -8.36 7.22 20.97
N ASP A 25 -8.37 8.54 21.19
CA ASP A 25 -7.97 9.51 20.17
C ASP A 25 -6.43 9.57 20.09
N THR A 26 -5.89 9.03 19.01
CA THR A 26 -4.44 9.02 18.76
C THR A 26 -3.87 10.41 18.45
N ARG A 27 -4.70 11.45 18.36
CA ARG A 27 -4.25 12.85 18.36
C ARG A 27 -3.92 13.36 19.76
N ALA A 28 -4.49 12.74 20.79
CA ALA A 28 -4.30 13.11 22.18
C ALA A 28 -3.28 12.23 22.91
N VAL A 29 -3.13 10.97 22.49
CA VAL A 29 -2.22 10.01 23.12
C VAL A 29 -1.27 9.44 22.06
N LYS A 30 0.04 9.59 22.27
CA LYS A 30 1.05 9.03 21.37
C LYS A 30 1.31 7.54 21.62
N VAL A 31 1.86 6.87 20.61
CA VAL A 31 2.15 5.43 20.67
C VAL A 31 3.18 5.13 21.75
N GLU A 32 4.20 5.97 21.90
CA GLU A 32 5.22 5.85 22.96
C GLU A 32 4.64 6.00 24.38
N GLU A 33 3.58 6.80 24.56
CA GLU A 33 2.91 6.96 25.85
C GLU A 33 2.16 5.67 26.23
N LEU A 34 1.45 5.06 25.26
CA LEU A 34 0.78 3.77 25.46
C LEU A 34 1.78 2.68 25.89
N ILE A 35 2.94 2.62 25.23
CA ILE A 35 4.01 1.68 25.60
C ILE A 35 4.54 1.97 26.99
N SER A 36 4.70 3.25 27.36
CA SER A 36 5.14 3.65 28.70
C SER A 36 4.16 3.26 29.81
N TYR A 37 2.86 3.15 29.47
CA TYR A 37 1.82 2.64 30.37
C TYR A 37 1.75 1.10 30.42
N GLY A 38 2.63 0.40 29.71
CA GLY A 38 2.68 -1.05 29.69
C GLY A 38 1.76 -1.70 28.66
N PHE A 39 1.17 -0.93 27.74
CA PHE A 39 0.36 -1.52 26.66
C PHE A 39 1.24 -2.07 25.53
N ARG A 40 0.82 -3.22 25.00
CA ARG A 40 1.34 -3.77 23.75
C ARG A 40 0.66 -3.10 22.58
N VAL A 41 1.42 -2.57 21.63
CA VAL A 41 0.85 -1.93 20.43
C VAL A 41 0.74 -2.95 19.31
N ILE A 42 -0.48 -3.09 18.78
CA ILE A 42 -0.77 -3.92 17.61
C ILE A 42 -1.31 -3.00 16.51
N THR A 43 -0.69 -3.05 15.33
CA THR A 43 -1.11 -2.30 14.15
C THR A 43 -1.44 -3.24 13.00
N SER A 44 -2.28 -2.77 12.08
CA SER A 44 -2.75 -3.51 10.91
C SER A 44 -2.36 -2.83 9.59
N ASP A 45 -1.41 -1.90 9.61
CA ASP A 45 -1.05 -1.06 8.46
C ASP A 45 -0.52 -1.84 7.25
N THR A 46 0.11 -2.99 7.48
CA THR A 46 0.58 -3.89 6.43
C THR A 46 -0.53 -4.66 5.72
N GLY A 47 -1.79 -4.52 6.14
CA GLY A 47 -2.93 -5.18 5.50
C GLY A 47 -3.05 -4.84 4.02
N ASP A 48 -2.81 -3.58 3.63
CA ASP A 48 -2.80 -3.21 2.21
C ASP A 48 -1.73 -3.96 1.40
N GLY A 49 -0.61 -4.35 2.02
CA GLY A 49 0.42 -5.19 1.43
C GLY A 49 -0.06 -6.63 1.19
N ILE A 50 -0.81 -7.19 2.14
CA ILE A 50 -1.31 -8.58 2.07
C ILE A 50 -2.49 -8.71 1.10
N PHE A 51 -3.45 -7.78 1.14
CA PHE A 51 -4.60 -7.81 0.23
C PHE A 51 -4.32 -7.21 -1.16
N GLY A 52 -3.12 -6.67 -1.35
CA GLY A 52 -2.90 -5.57 -2.26
C GLY A 52 -2.93 -5.88 -3.74
N THR A 53 -3.88 -5.28 -4.44
CA THR A 53 -3.79 -4.92 -5.87
C THR A 53 -4.41 -3.54 -6.14
N GLU A 54 -4.44 -2.66 -5.13
CA GLU A 54 -4.99 -1.31 -5.27
C GLU A 54 -4.35 -0.55 -6.44
N LEU A 55 -3.03 -0.64 -6.58
CA LEU A 55 -2.31 -0.06 -7.72
C LEU A 55 -2.79 -0.66 -9.05
N GLY A 56 -3.02 -1.98 -9.09
CA GLY A 56 -3.63 -2.65 -10.24
C GLY A 56 -5.03 -2.12 -10.54
N THR A 57 -5.90 -1.96 -9.53
CA THR A 57 -7.25 -1.40 -9.73
C THR A 57 -7.23 0.03 -10.27
N GLN A 58 -6.25 0.84 -9.88
CA GLN A 58 -6.04 2.16 -10.45
C GLN A 58 -5.58 2.08 -11.90
N PHE A 59 -4.62 1.20 -12.21
CA PHE A 59 -4.19 0.94 -13.58
C PHE A 59 -5.38 0.51 -14.47
N TYR A 60 -6.22 -0.43 -14.00
CA TYR A 60 -7.37 -0.91 -14.76
C TYR A 60 -8.38 0.20 -15.05
N TYR A 61 -8.59 1.11 -14.10
CA TYR A 61 -9.45 2.28 -14.28
C TYR A 61 -8.85 3.27 -15.29
N GLU A 62 -7.54 3.52 -15.21
CA GLU A 62 -6.82 4.44 -16.10
C GLU A 62 -6.59 3.88 -17.52
N TYR A 63 -6.76 2.57 -17.73
CA TYR A 63 -6.52 1.92 -19.02
C TYR A 63 -7.21 2.64 -20.18
N GLY A 64 -8.47 3.02 -20.01
CA GLY A 64 -9.22 3.74 -21.04
C GLY A 64 -8.61 5.11 -21.36
N ASN A 65 -8.02 5.79 -20.38
CA ASN A 65 -7.34 7.07 -20.56
C ASN A 65 -6.01 6.87 -21.30
N LEU A 66 -5.21 5.88 -20.90
CA LEU A 66 -3.98 5.48 -21.56
C LEU A 66 -4.24 5.15 -23.04
N LEU A 67 -5.26 4.33 -23.30
CA LEU A 67 -5.67 3.97 -24.65
C LEU A 67 -6.04 5.20 -25.48
N ARG A 68 -6.81 6.15 -24.94
CA ARG A 68 -7.21 7.37 -25.68
C ARG A 68 -6.01 8.23 -26.08
N ASN A 69 -5.02 8.34 -25.20
CA ASN A 69 -3.84 9.19 -25.37
C ASN A 69 -2.74 8.54 -26.23
N ALA A 70 -2.79 7.23 -26.43
CA ALA A 70 -1.86 6.51 -27.28
C ALA A 70 -1.94 6.93 -28.77
N SER A 71 -0.83 6.78 -29.48
CA SER A 71 -0.79 6.93 -30.95
C SER A 71 -1.68 5.90 -31.63
N SER A 72 -2.08 6.14 -32.88
CA SER A 72 -3.00 5.25 -33.62
C SER A 72 -2.49 3.81 -33.72
N THR A 73 -1.20 3.63 -33.98
CA THR A 73 -0.56 2.29 -34.07
C THR A 73 -0.58 1.57 -32.72
N VAL A 74 -0.27 2.28 -31.63
CA VAL A 74 -0.21 1.72 -30.28
C VAL A 74 -1.62 1.41 -29.75
N LYS A 75 -2.59 2.27 -30.08
CA LYS A 75 -3.99 2.13 -29.66
C LYS A 75 -4.59 0.79 -30.10
N GLN A 76 -4.33 0.34 -31.33
CA GLN A 76 -4.86 -0.96 -31.77
C GLN A 76 -4.25 -2.11 -30.96
N GLN A 77 -2.93 -2.09 -30.75
CA GLN A 77 -2.22 -3.12 -29.98
C GLN A 77 -2.74 -3.20 -28.54
N TRP A 78 -3.00 -2.06 -27.92
CA TRP A 78 -3.52 -2.00 -26.54
C TRP A 78 -5.01 -2.34 -26.45
N ALA A 79 -5.81 -2.05 -27.47
CA ALA A 79 -7.22 -2.43 -27.48
C ALA A 79 -7.37 -3.96 -27.40
N ASP A 80 -6.55 -4.71 -28.14
CA ASP A 80 -6.56 -6.18 -28.18
C ASP A 80 -6.10 -6.83 -26.85
N LEU A 81 -5.49 -6.05 -25.95
CA LEU A 81 -5.03 -6.48 -24.63
C LEU A 81 -6.06 -6.22 -23.53
N PHE A 82 -7.06 -5.35 -23.76
CA PHE A 82 -7.97 -4.91 -22.69
C PHE A 82 -8.73 -6.07 -22.04
N GLU A 83 -9.25 -7.00 -22.84
CA GLU A 83 -9.98 -8.18 -22.34
C GLU A 83 -9.06 -9.17 -21.59
N LYS A 84 -7.74 -9.05 -21.80
CA LYS A 84 -6.72 -9.93 -21.21
C LYS A 84 -6.14 -9.39 -19.91
N VAL A 85 -6.49 -8.16 -19.52
CA VAL A 85 -5.97 -7.49 -18.32
C VAL A 85 -6.26 -8.29 -17.03
N ALA A 86 -7.38 -9.01 -17.01
CA ALA A 86 -7.79 -9.88 -15.90
C ALA A 86 -7.27 -11.32 -16.01
N SER A 87 -6.66 -11.69 -17.14
CA SER A 87 -6.29 -13.07 -17.42
C SER A 87 -5.05 -13.48 -16.63
N ASP A 88 -5.11 -14.67 -16.04
CA ASP A 88 -3.97 -15.35 -15.44
C ASP A 88 -3.09 -16.07 -16.47
N GLU A 89 -3.56 -16.22 -17.71
CA GLU A 89 -2.85 -16.90 -18.81
C GLU A 89 -1.95 -15.97 -19.62
N VAL A 90 -2.03 -14.66 -19.43
CA VAL A 90 -1.24 -13.68 -20.18
C VAL A 90 -0.13 -13.11 -19.32
N HIS A 91 1.11 -13.41 -19.70
CA HIS A 91 2.29 -12.90 -19.03
C HIS A 91 2.34 -11.36 -19.02
N TYR A 92 2.68 -10.74 -17.88
CA TYR A 92 2.63 -9.29 -17.67
C TYR A 92 3.49 -8.50 -18.67
N THR A 93 4.55 -9.11 -19.21
CA THR A 93 5.43 -8.47 -20.23
C THR A 93 4.71 -8.13 -21.52
N LYS A 94 3.56 -8.76 -21.82
CA LYS A 94 2.70 -8.36 -22.94
C LYS A 94 2.10 -6.96 -22.75
N PHE A 95 2.05 -6.46 -21.51
CA PHE A 95 1.57 -5.13 -21.15
C PHE A 95 2.71 -4.14 -20.91
N GLN A 96 3.96 -4.46 -21.26
CA GLN A 96 5.15 -3.65 -20.95
C GLN A 96 4.96 -2.17 -21.30
N ASP A 97 4.57 -1.85 -22.54
CA ASP A 97 4.46 -0.47 -22.98
C ASP A 97 3.34 0.29 -22.24
N LEU A 98 2.24 -0.39 -21.92
CA LEU A 98 1.15 0.14 -21.08
C LEU A 98 1.62 0.44 -19.67
N ILE A 99 2.39 -0.46 -19.07
CA ILE A 99 2.93 -0.30 -17.71
C ILE A 99 3.93 0.86 -17.68
N ILE A 100 4.80 0.96 -18.70
CA ILE A 100 5.75 2.07 -18.85
C ILE A 100 5.01 3.40 -18.92
N ASP A 101 3.97 3.50 -19.76
CA ASP A 101 3.17 4.72 -19.91
C ASP A 101 2.42 5.07 -18.63
N TYR A 102 1.86 4.08 -17.95
CA TYR A 102 1.19 4.28 -16.66
C TYR A 102 2.11 4.87 -15.58
N PHE A 103 3.37 4.43 -15.52
CA PHE A 103 4.34 4.95 -14.56
C PHE A 103 5.08 6.21 -15.05
N GLN A 104 4.77 6.71 -16.24
CA GLN A 104 5.51 7.79 -16.87
C GLN A 104 5.39 9.09 -16.07
N HIS A 105 6.53 9.64 -15.64
CA HIS A 105 6.57 10.94 -14.99
C HIS A 105 6.47 12.07 -16.03
N PRO A 106 5.59 13.08 -15.88
CA PRO A 106 5.39 14.12 -16.90
C PRO A 106 6.63 14.96 -17.24
N LYS A 107 7.60 15.04 -16.31
CA LYS A 107 8.83 15.85 -16.47
C LYS A 107 10.07 15.04 -16.84
N ASP A 108 9.98 13.71 -16.91
CA ASP A 108 11.13 12.87 -17.24
C ASP A 108 10.72 11.72 -18.17
N PRO A 109 10.92 11.85 -19.50
CA PRO A 109 10.45 10.87 -20.49
C PRO A 109 11.13 9.49 -20.38
N LYS A 110 12.16 9.33 -19.53
CA LYS A 110 12.82 8.04 -19.32
C LYS A 110 12.33 7.32 -18.07
N PHE A 111 11.65 8.02 -17.17
CA PHE A 111 11.30 7.51 -15.85
C PHE A 111 10.48 6.22 -15.92
N GLY A 112 9.41 6.18 -16.72
CA GLY A 112 8.52 5.01 -16.80
C GLY A 112 9.28 3.74 -17.21
N LYS A 113 10.16 3.87 -18.21
CA LYS A 113 11.02 2.76 -18.69
C LYS A 113 12.00 2.29 -17.62
N ILE A 114 12.74 3.22 -17.01
CA ILE A 114 13.71 2.91 -15.95
C ILE A 114 13.01 2.22 -14.78
N TYR A 115 11.84 2.72 -14.38
CA TYR A 115 11.08 2.18 -13.27
C TYR A 115 10.56 0.76 -13.59
N TYR A 116 10.00 0.54 -14.78
CA TYR A 116 9.58 -0.79 -15.23
C TYR A 116 10.74 -1.79 -15.23
N GLU A 117 11.87 -1.45 -15.84
CA GLU A 117 13.04 -2.35 -15.91
C GLU A 117 13.53 -2.75 -14.51
N LYS A 118 13.47 -1.84 -13.54
CA LYS A 118 13.81 -2.13 -12.15
C LYS A 118 12.79 -3.06 -11.48
N LEU A 119 11.51 -2.83 -11.70
CA LEU A 119 10.45 -3.71 -11.18
C LEU A 119 10.60 -5.13 -11.73
N VAL A 120 10.90 -5.28 -13.02
CA VAL A 120 11.15 -6.60 -13.64
C VAL A 120 12.35 -7.29 -12.99
N LYS A 121 13.46 -6.58 -12.78
CA LYS A 121 14.62 -7.15 -12.06
C LYS A 121 14.29 -7.54 -10.62
N ASN A 122 13.44 -6.77 -9.94
CA ASN A 122 12.99 -7.13 -8.58
C ASN A 122 12.03 -8.32 -8.59
N VAL A 123 11.23 -8.51 -9.65
CA VAL A 123 10.42 -9.72 -9.85
C VAL A 123 11.32 -10.96 -9.98
N GLU A 124 12.47 -10.86 -10.65
CA GLU A 124 13.41 -11.99 -10.84
C GLU A 124 13.99 -12.50 -9.52
N THR A 125 13.97 -11.71 -8.45
CA THR A 125 14.41 -12.14 -7.11
C THR A 125 13.34 -12.89 -6.33
N CYS A 126 12.12 -12.99 -6.88
CA CYS A 126 10.98 -13.54 -6.19
C CYS A 126 10.96 -15.08 -6.26
N SER A 127 10.77 -15.73 -5.12
CA SER A 127 10.63 -17.20 -5.06
C SER A 127 9.24 -17.70 -5.46
N VAL A 128 8.26 -16.79 -5.57
CA VAL A 128 6.92 -17.13 -6.08
C VAL A 128 6.74 -16.63 -7.51
N PRO A 129 6.11 -17.42 -8.40
CA PRO A 129 5.93 -17.01 -9.79
C PRO A 129 5.12 -15.72 -9.90
N ILE A 130 5.70 -14.69 -10.52
CA ILE A 130 4.99 -13.48 -10.91
C ILE A 130 4.75 -13.59 -12.42
N TYR A 131 3.52 -13.94 -12.80
CA TYR A 131 3.22 -14.26 -14.19
C TYR A 131 2.23 -13.28 -14.81
N SER A 132 1.04 -13.14 -14.22
CA SER A 132 -0.01 -12.29 -14.77
C SER A 132 0.23 -10.81 -14.48
N LEU A 133 -0.50 -9.94 -15.18
CA LEU A 133 -0.50 -8.50 -14.87
C LEU A 133 -0.96 -8.23 -13.42
N HIS A 134 -1.89 -9.05 -12.94
CA HIS A 134 -2.35 -8.99 -11.56
C HIS A 134 -1.21 -9.30 -10.57
N ASP A 135 -0.44 -10.35 -10.85
CA ASP A 135 0.69 -10.73 -10.01
C ASP A 135 1.75 -9.63 -9.95
N PHE A 136 2.01 -8.98 -11.09
CA PHE A 136 2.96 -7.88 -11.18
C PHE A 136 2.56 -6.71 -10.26
N PHE A 137 1.31 -6.26 -10.32
CA PHE A 137 0.84 -5.17 -9.44
C PHE A 137 0.74 -5.57 -7.98
N TRP A 138 0.39 -6.82 -7.67
CA TRP A 138 0.49 -7.31 -6.31
C TRP A 138 1.92 -7.27 -5.81
N TRP A 139 2.89 -7.74 -6.59
CA TRP A 139 4.29 -7.80 -6.17
C TRP A 139 4.82 -6.43 -5.77
N ILE A 140 4.49 -5.38 -6.52
CA ILE A 140 4.85 -4.00 -6.17
C ILE A 140 4.33 -3.62 -4.77
N ILE A 141 3.08 -3.97 -4.47
CA ILE A 141 2.46 -3.66 -3.19
C ILE A 141 2.99 -4.54 -2.06
N PHE A 142 3.15 -5.83 -2.32
CA PHE A 142 3.61 -6.82 -1.35
C PHE A 142 5.10 -6.65 -1.01
N ASN A 143 5.93 -6.22 -1.96
CA ASN A 143 7.36 -6.00 -1.75
C ASN A 143 7.64 -4.56 -1.30
N VAL A 144 7.34 -3.57 -2.13
CA VAL A 144 7.78 -2.17 -1.92
C VAL A 144 6.91 -1.46 -0.89
N LYS A 145 5.58 -1.53 -1.03
CA LYS A 145 4.65 -0.82 -0.13
C LYS A 145 4.58 -1.47 1.25
N HIS A 146 4.78 -2.79 1.36
CA HIS A 146 4.68 -3.51 2.62
C HIS A 146 5.67 -2.97 3.66
N THR A 147 6.94 -2.82 3.31
CA THR A 147 7.96 -2.27 4.23
C THR A 147 7.60 -0.87 4.69
N HIS A 148 7.16 0.00 3.77
CA HIS A 148 6.69 1.35 4.12
C HIS A 148 5.49 1.30 5.08
N CYS A 149 4.52 0.41 4.87
CA CYS A 149 3.41 0.21 5.80
C CYS A 149 3.88 -0.29 7.18
N ALA A 150 4.83 -1.24 7.22
CA ALA A 150 5.30 -1.87 8.45
C ALA A 150 5.95 -0.88 9.43
N ILE A 151 6.62 0.14 8.90
CA ILE A 151 7.29 1.16 9.70
C ILE A 151 6.50 2.46 9.81
N ARG A 152 5.36 2.59 9.11
CA ARG A 152 4.60 3.85 8.99
C ARG A 152 4.23 4.42 10.35
N LEU A 153 3.71 3.58 11.25
CA LEU A 153 3.35 4.00 12.60
C LEU A 153 4.53 4.71 13.27
N LEU A 154 5.73 4.16 13.17
CA LEU A 154 6.91 4.68 13.87
C LEU A 154 7.60 5.82 13.13
N GLN A 155 7.51 5.85 11.79
CA GLN A 155 7.95 6.98 10.98
C GLN A 155 7.17 8.25 11.31
N PHE A 156 5.87 8.12 11.54
CA PHE A 156 4.96 9.25 11.48
C PHE A 156 4.22 9.55 12.78
N TYR A 157 4.04 8.57 13.65
CA TYR A 157 3.22 8.67 14.86
C TYR A 157 4.03 8.57 16.15
N THR A 158 5.36 8.73 16.05
CA THR A 158 6.26 8.77 17.21
C THR A 158 7.29 9.88 17.09
N ASP A 159 7.77 10.32 18.25
CA ASP A 159 8.74 11.39 18.42
C ASP A 159 9.91 11.01 19.34
N VAL A 160 10.32 9.75 19.25
CA VAL A 160 11.31 9.12 20.14
C VAL A 160 12.75 9.16 19.58
N THR A 161 13.72 8.79 20.40
CA THR A 161 15.12 8.66 19.99
C THR A 161 15.29 7.54 18.95
N VAL A 162 16.43 7.51 18.25
CA VAL A 162 16.78 6.43 17.32
C VAL A 162 16.78 5.07 18.01
N GLN A 163 17.37 5.00 19.22
CA GLN A 163 17.46 3.78 20.02
C GLN A 163 16.07 3.29 20.44
N ASP A 164 15.22 4.19 20.92
CA ASP A 164 13.84 3.85 21.30
C ASP A 164 13.04 3.39 20.09
N LYS A 165 13.21 4.04 18.92
CA LYS A 165 12.52 3.63 17.70
C LYS A 165 12.90 2.23 17.27
N ARG A 166 14.20 1.91 17.30
CA ARG A 166 14.70 0.56 17.01
C ARG A 166 14.07 -0.45 17.97
N LYS A 167 14.07 -0.16 19.27
CA LYS A 167 13.42 -1.00 20.27
C LYS A 167 11.93 -1.17 19.95
N MET A 168 11.20 -0.10 19.67
CA MET A 168 9.77 -0.18 19.34
C MET A 168 9.49 -1.05 18.11
N ILE A 169 10.31 -0.95 17.06
CA ILE A 169 10.19 -1.78 15.84
C ILE A 169 10.41 -3.26 16.16
N GLN A 170 11.43 -3.56 16.97
CA GLN A 170 11.87 -4.94 17.20
C GLN A 170 11.10 -5.63 18.32
N GLU A 171 10.67 -4.86 19.31
CA GLU A 171 10.18 -5.39 20.58
C GLU A 171 8.76 -4.96 20.87
N ASP A 172 8.36 -3.69 20.74
CA ASP A 172 7.10 -3.20 21.35
C ASP A 172 5.88 -3.18 20.40
N VAL A 173 6.11 -3.06 19.09
CA VAL A 173 5.05 -2.95 18.08
C VAL A 173 4.92 -4.26 17.30
N VAL A 174 3.68 -4.75 17.20
CA VAL A 174 3.34 -5.92 16.37
C VAL A 174 2.52 -5.47 15.17
N ASN A 175 3.03 -5.71 13.97
CA ASN A 175 2.20 -5.65 12.78
C ASN A 175 1.42 -6.96 12.65
N TRP A 176 0.11 -6.93 12.89
CA TRP A 176 -0.77 -8.11 12.88
C TRP A 176 -0.63 -8.96 11.61
N TYR A 177 -0.55 -8.29 10.46
CA TYR A 177 -0.45 -8.94 9.16
C TYR A 177 0.97 -9.40 8.78
N GLN A 178 1.99 -9.18 9.62
CA GLN A 178 3.36 -9.63 9.37
C GLN A 178 3.65 -11.09 9.79
N SER A 179 2.65 -11.82 10.31
CA SER A 179 2.85 -13.24 10.58
C SER A 179 3.09 -14.05 9.29
N ASP A 180 3.89 -15.11 9.37
CA ASP A 180 4.14 -16.03 8.24
C ASP A 180 2.86 -16.54 7.60
N LYS A 181 1.83 -16.81 8.40
CA LYS A 181 0.53 -17.29 7.92
C LYS A 181 -0.14 -16.31 6.95
N TYR A 182 -0.11 -15.02 7.25
CA TYR A 182 -0.69 -13.99 6.38
C TYR A 182 0.15 -13.77 5.13
N SER A 183 1.48 -13.79 5.25
CA SER A 183 2.39 -13.69 4.11
C SER A 183 2.21 -14.86 3.15
N LEU A 184 2.21 -16.10 3.65
CA LEU A 184 1.97 -17.31 2.87
C LEU A 184 0.57 -17.33 2.25
N TRP A 185 -0.45 -16.91 3.01
CA TRP A 185 -1.81 -16.76 2.49
C TRP A 185 -1.87 -15.76 1.34
N SER A 186 -1.22 -14.60 1.48
CA SER A 186 -1.16 -13.58 0.42
C SER A 186 -0.51 -14.11 -0.85
N MET A 187 0.62 -14.82 -0.71
CA MET A 187 1.35 -15.43 -1.81
C MET A 187 0.54 -16.52 -2.52
N ALA A 188 -0.09 -17.42 -1.76
CA ALA A 188 -0.86 -18.54 -2.30
C ALA A 188 -2.16 -18.10 -3.00
N ASN A 189 -2.71 -16.94 -2.62
CA ASN A 189 -4.00 -16.46 -3.11
C ASN A 189 -3.89 -15.22 -3.99
N ASN A 190 -2.80 -15.12 -4.75
CA ASN A 190 -2.47 -13.87 -5.42
C ASN A 190 -3.43 -13.46 -6.54
N ASN A 191 -3.86 -14.44 -7.35
CA ASN A 191 -4.72 -14.21 -8.50
C ASN A 191 -5.83 -15.27 -8.65
N ASN A 192 -6.33 -15.80 -7.53
CA ASN A 192 -7.33 -16.87 -7.54
C ASN A 192 -8.75 -16.42 -7.13
N GLY A 193 -8.99 -15.11 -7.07
CA GLY A 193 -10.30 -14.57 -6.71
C GLY A 193 -10.55 -14.35 -5.21
N GLN A 194 -9.67 -14.80 -4.30
CA GLN A 194 -9.90 -14.62 -2.85
C GLN A 194 -9.63 -13.20 -2.35
N LYS A 195 -8.59 -12.53 -2.87
CA LYS A 195 -8.22 -11.16 -2.44
C LYS A 195 -9.01 -10.10 -3.20
N ILE A 196 -9.30 -10.37 -4.46
CA ILE A 196 -9.98 -9.49 -5.41
C ILE A 196 -10.58 -10.34 -6.54
N LYS A 197 -11.69 -9.90 -7.12
CA LYS A 197 -12.39 -10.60 -8.21
C LYS A 197 -12.45 -9.72 -9.46
N GLY A 198 -11.62 -10.04 -10.45
CA GLY A 198 -11.53 -9.27 -11.69
C GLY A 198 -10.85 -7.91 -11.48
N ILE A 199 -11.22 -6.93 -12.32
CA ILE A 199 -10.46 -5.68 -12.48
C ILE A 199 -11.09 -4.46 -11.79
N THR A 200 -12.19 -4.65 -11.06
CA THR A 200 -12.93 -3.51 -10.49
C THR A 200 -12.57 -3.28 -9.03
N GLY A 201 -12.45 -2.01 -8.64
CA GLY A 201 -12.23 -1.62 -7.24
C GLY A 201 -13.34 -2.07 -6.29
N ARG A 202 -14.55 -2.37 -6.80
CA ARG A 202 -15.65 -2.99 -6.04
C ARG A 202 -15.22 -4.29 -5.38
N THR A 203 -14.37 -5.07 -6.03
CA THR A 203 -14.01 -6.40 -5.54
C THR A 203 -12.79 -6.41 -4.63
N TYR A 204 -12.21 -5.25 -4.36
CA TYR A 204 -11.05 -5.12 -3.48
C TYR A 204 -11.33 -5.68 -2.07
N LYS A 205 -10.37 -6.44 -1.52
CA LYS A 205 -10.46 -7.10 -0.20
C LYS A 205 -11.66 -8.06 -0.11
N TRP A 206 -11.88 -8.84 -1.16
CA TRP A 206 -13.07 -9.69 -1.31
C TRP A 206 -13.34 -10.60 -0.10
N CYS A 207 -12.37 -11.40 0.33
CA CYS A 207 -12.50 -12.27 1.50
C CYS A 207 -12.86 -11.53 2.81
N ALA A 208 -12.35 -10.31 3.01
CA ALA A 208 -12.73 -9.52 4.18
C ALA A 208 -14.19 -9.06 4.11
N ARG A 209 -14.68 -8.74 2.91
CA ARG A 209 -16.10 -8.42 2.68
C ARG A 209 -16.98 -9.64 2.89
N GLU A 210 -16.58 -10.82 2.40
CA GLU A 210 -17.29 -12.07 2.65
C GLU A 210 -17.41 -12.34 4.15
N TYR A 211 -16.31 -12.23 4.89
CA TYR A 211 -16.32 -12.38 6.35
C TYR A 211 -17.27 -11.40 7.03
N ILE A 212 -17.17 -10.09 6.71
CA ILE A 212 -18.08 -9.08 7.28
C ILE A 212 -19.53 -9.43 6.96
N ASN A 213 -19.84 -9.85 5.73
CA ASN A 213 -21.19 -10.20 5.34
C ASN A 213 -21.72 -11.43 6.10
N THR A 214 -20.88 -12.41 6.42
CA THR A 214 -21.32 -13.55 7.25
C THR A 214 -21.84 -13.11 8.63
N VAL A 215 -21.34 -11.98 9.15
CA VAL A 215 -21.70 -11.44 10.46
C VAL A 215 -22.80 -10.39 10.36
N SER A 216 -22.68 -9.45 9.41
CA SER A 216 -23.59 -8.31 9.30
C SER A 216 -24.84 -8.61 8.48
N GLN A 217 -24.77 -9.57 7.55
CA GLN A 217 -25.80 -9.85 6.54
C GLN A 217 -26.22 -8.59 5.78
N ASP A 218 -25.26 -7.68 5.55
CA ASP A 218 -25.48 -6.41 4.85
C ASP A 218 -25.06 -6.57 3.39
N GLU A 219 -26.00 -7.03 2.57
CA GLU A 219 -25.79 -7.23 1.13
C GLU A 219 -25.39 -5.93 0.43
N TRP A 220 -25.93 -4.79 0.85
CA TRP A 220 -25.60 -3.51 0.24
C TRP A 220 -24.14 -3.14 0.48
N TYR A 221 -23.63 -3.30 1.70
CA TYR A 221 -22.20 -3.12 1.99
C TYR A 221 -21.35 -4.12 1.20
N PHE A 222 -21.75 -5.39 1.22
CA PHE A 222 -21.04 -6.46 0.51
C PHE A 222 -20.98 -6.24 -0.99
N ASP A 223 -21.96 -5.57 -1.58
CA ASP A 223 -21.98 -5.31 -3.02
C ASP A 223 -21.38 -3.95 -3.36
N HIS A 224 -21.76 -2.88 -2.67
CA HIS A 224 -21.50 -1.52 -3.13
C HIS A 224 -20.38 -0.79 -2.39
N LYS A 225 -19.82 -1.35 -1.32
CA LYS A 225 -18.68 -0.74 -0.62
C LYS A 225 -17.49 -0.48 -1.56
N LEU A 226 -17.11 0.79 -1.69
CA LEU A 226 -15.89 1.23 -2.36
C LEU A 226 -14.83 1.65 -1.34
N LYS A 227 -13.54 1.50 -1.67
CA LYS A 227 -12.46 2.01 -0.82
C LYS A 227 -12.50 3.54 -0.78
N LEU A 228 -12.71 4.12 0.41
CA LEU A 228 -12.49 5.55 0.64
C LEU A 228 -11.10 5.74 1.26
N ALA A 229 -10.26 6.54 0.63
CA ALA A 229 -8.91 6.82 1.13
C ALA A 229 -9.00 7.70 2.39
N SER A 230 -8.84 7.09 3.57
CA SER A 230 -8.98 7.78 4.86
C SER A 230 -7.69 8.44 5.36
N LEU A 231 -6.51 7.99 4.91
CA LEU A 231 -5.23 8.44 5.45
C LEU A 231 -4.99 9.95 5.23
N ASN A 232 -5.35 10.47 4.05
CA ASN A 232 -5.21 11.89 3.75
C ASN A 232 -6.03 12.77 4.71
N ASN A 233 -7.21 12.30 5.13
CA ASN A 233 -8.07 13.00 6.08
C ASN A 233 -7.52 12.94 7.52
N VAL A 234 -6.75 11.92 7.86
CA VAL A 234 -6.08 11.83 9.17
C VAL A 234 -4.88 12.79 9.20
N ILE A 235 -4.05 12.79 8.15
CA ILE A 235 -2.84 13.62 8.07
C ILE A 235 -3.18 15.11 7.95
N SER A 236 -4.22 15.47 7.20
CA SER A 236 -4.60 16.88 7.00
C SER A 236 -5.16 17.56 8.26
N ASN A 237 -5.73 16.78 9.17
CA ASN A 237 -6.39 17.26 10.39
C ASN A 237 -5.53 17.14 11.65
N TRP A 238 -4.25 16.80 11.51
CA TRP A 238 -3.29 16.89 12.60
C TRP A 238 -2.91 18.34 12.84
N ASP A 239 -3.46 18.91 13.91
CA ASP A 239 -3.22 20.29 14.30
C ASP A 239 -1.78 20.45 14.83
N SER A 240 -0.92 21.01 13.99
CA SER A 240 0.48 21.29 14.33
C SER A 240 0.63 22.33 15.44
N LYS A 241 -0.43 23.06 15.80
CA LYS A 241 -0.35 24.11 16.83
C LYS A 241 -0.05 23.57 18.22
N ASN A 242 -0.36 22.31 18.49
CA ASN A 242 -0.09 21.73 19.80
C ASN A 242 1.35 21.23 19.95
N TRP A 243 2.10 21.01 18.87
CA TRP A 243 3.37 20.27 18.91
C TRP A 243 4.51 21.11 18.31
N ASN A 244 5.54 21.42 19.12
CA ASN A 244 6.72 22.23 18.76
C ASN A 244 7.71 21.54 17.78
N LYS A 245 7.26 20.71 16.83
CA LYS A 245 8.12 19.92 15.93
C LYS A 245 7.75 20.10 14.46
N PRO A 246 8.71 19.92 13.53
CA PRO A 246 8.47 20.01 12.09
C PRO A 246 7.33 19.10 11.65
N PHE A 247 6.62 19.52 10.60
CA PHE A 247 5.36 18.91 10.21
C PHE A 247 5.60 17.45 9.79
N TYR A 248 4.67 16.54 10.08
CA TYR A 248 4.68 15.16 9.57
C TYR A 248 5.01 15.11 8.06
N ARG A 249 4.54 16.11 7.31
CA ARG A 249 4.67 16.24 5.85
C ARG A 249 6.11 16.37 5.42
N ASP A 250 6.97 16.87 6.29
CA ASP A 250 8.38 17.05 6.01
C ASP A 250 9.13 15.73 6.20
N ARG A 251 8.55 14.69 6.80
CA ARG A 251 9.21 13.38 6.93
C ARG A 251 9.13 12.61 5.61
N PHE A 252 10.27 12.33 5.00
CA PHE A 252 10.40 11.53 3.79
C PHE A 252 10.47 10.03 4.09
N GLY A 253 11.34 9.62 5.01
CA GLY A 253 11.66 8.20 5.21
C GLY A 253 12.37 7.91 6.52
N ILE A 254 12.77 6.65 6.68
CA ILE A 254 13.70 6.20 7.72
C ILE A 254 14.87 5.49 7.02
N ASN A 255 16.11 5.79 7.40
CA ASN A 255 17.29 5.08 6.89
C ASN A 255 17.57 3.78 7.66
N SER A 256 18.62 3.04 7.26
CA SER A 256 19.05 1.80 7.93
C SER A 256 19.42 1.98 9.41
N ASP A 257 19.76 3.21 9.81
CA ASP A 257 20.10 3.57 11.19
C ASP A 257 18.89 4.12 11.97
N TYR A 258 17.67 3.93 11.46
CA TYR A 258 16.42 4.38 12.06
C TYR A 258 16.25 5.90 12.20
N GLN A 259 17.10 6.68 11.53
CA GLN A 259 17.02 8.14 11.51
C GLN A 259 15.92 8.57 10.54
N VAL A 260 15.13 9.57 10.95
CA VAL A 260 14.12 10.18 10.08
C VAL A 260 14.83 11.06 9.05
N ILE A 261 14.57 10.79 7.78
CA ILE A 261 14.98 11.64 6.67
C ILE A 261 13.83 12.61 6.41
N TYR A 262 14.15 13.89 6.23
CA TYR A 262 13.18 14.94 5.91
C TYR A 262 13.26 15.37 4.44
N GLN A 263 12.17 15.87 3.86
CA GLN A 263 12.08 16.34 2.47
C GLN A 263 13.07 17.47 2.17
N ASP A 264 13.40 18.29 3.17
CA ASP A 264 14.35 19.39 3.11
C ASP A 264 15.78 18.98 3.48
N THR A 265 16.04 17.68 3.72
CA THR A 265 17.39 17.18 4.00
C THR A 265 18.30 17.54 2.82
N PRO A 266 19.40 18.30 3.05
CA PRO A 266 20.31 18.66 1.98
C PRO A 266 20.85 17.42 1.25
N GLY A 267 20.80 17.43 -0.08
CA GLY A 267 21.24 16.28 -0.88
C GLY A 267 20.21 15.16 -1.03
N LEU A 268 19.00 15.25 -0.46
CA LEU A 268 18.00 14.18 -0.59
C LEU A 268 17.61 13.93 -2.04
N MET A 269 17.38 14.98 -2.83
CA MET A 269 16.96 14.82 -4.22
C MET A 269 18.09 14.21 -5.04
N GLU A 270 19.33 14.66 -4.85
CA GLU A 270 20.53 14.10 -5.46
C GLU A 270 20.68 12.64 -5.04
N TYR A 271 20.55 12.32 -3.75
CA TYR A 271 20.57 10.95 -3.25
C TYR A 271 19.50 10.08 -3.93
N LEU A 272 18.27 10.56 -4.07
CA LEU A 272 17.19 9.81 -4.73
C LEU A 272 17.47 9.62 -6.22
N PHE A 273 17.88 10.67 -6.93
CA PHE A 273 18.23 10.58 -8.35
C PHE A 273 19.43 9.67 -8.57
N ASP A 274 20.49 9.82 -7.79
CA ASP A 274 21.70 9.01 -7.86
C ASP A 274 21.36 7.56 -7.54
N ASN A 275 20.63 7.28 -6.46
CA ASN A 275 20.22 5.89 -6.18
C ASN A 275 19.24 5.39 -7.25
N LEU A 276 18.39 6.22 -7.84
CA LEU A 276 17.53 5.79 -8.94
C LEU A 276 18.33 5.51 -10.24
N GLN A 277 19.39 6.25 -10.53
CA GLN A 277 20.18 6.06 -11.74
C GLN A 277 21.29 5.01 -11.57
N SER A 278 21.87 4.94 -10.38
CA SER A 278 23.03 4.11 -10.03
C SER A 278 22.67 2.81 -9.32
N PHE A 279 21.37 2.51 -9.10
CA PHE A 279 20.92 1.22 -8.54
C PHE A 279 21.37 0.06 -9.42
N LYS A 280 22.59 -0.42 -9.16
CA LYS A 280 23.10 -1.70 -9.61
C LYS A 280 22.77 -2.64 -8.48
N ILE A 281 21.74 -3.45 -8.65
CA ILE A 281 21.64 -4.59 -7.77
C ILE A 281 22.53 -5.68 -8.31
N ASP A 282 23.62 -5.90 -7.60
CA ASP A 282 24.37 -7.14 -7.61
C ASP A 282 23.62 -8.11 -6.69
N TRP A 283 22.58 -8.75 -7.22
CA TRP A 283 22.05 -9.97 -6.61
C TRP A 283 22.72 -11.17 -7.28
N THR A 284 24.06 -11.25 -7.17
CA THR A 284 24.76 -12.53 -7.34
C THR A 284 24.76 -13.33 -6.04
#